data_AF-A0AAV4WH15-F1
#
_entry.id   AF-A0AAV4WH15-F1
#
_cell.length_a   1.000
_cell.length_b   1.000
_cell.length_c   1.000
_cell.angle_alpha   90.00
_cell.angle_beta   90.00
_cell.angle_gamma   90.00
#
_symmetry.space_group_name_H-M   'P 1'
#
loop_
_entity.id
_entity.type
_entity.pdbx_description
1 polymer ?
#
loop_
_entity_poly.entity_id
_entity_poly.type
_entity_poly.pdbx_seq_one_letter_code
_entity_poly.pdbx_strand_id
1 'polypeptide(L)'
;MLPGTRAYELIESYPLTSENYPKVISAFTERFGNQEILTEIYVRELLKLIIQNVHSQGKDKLPLMTLFDKIESHIRALESLGVNQNSNAAWLFPMVESCLSAELIRVWQKEVYYLMLRVHVSQTS
;
A
#
# COMPACT_ATOMS: atom_id res chain seq x y z
N MET A 1 9.49 -15.98 8.68
CA MET A 1 8.69 -15.78 9.92
C MET A 1 9.64 -15.56 11.09
N LEU A 2 9.26 -14.75 12.07
CA LEU A 2 10.09 -14.48 13.23
C LEU A 2 9.88 -15.57 14.29
N PRO A 3 10.94 -16.21 14.83
CA PRO A 3 10.82 -17.15 15.93
C PRO A 3 10.08 -16.56 17.12
N GLY A 4 9.26 -17.38 17.80
CA GLY A 4 8.46 -16.95 18.96
C GLY A 4 7.18 -16.18 18.62
N THR A 5 6.81 -16.06 17.35
CA THR A 5 5.50 -15.52 16.95
C THR A 5 4.44 -16.62 16.91
N ARG A 6 3.17 -16.27 17.11
CA ARG A 6 2.03 -17.21 17.01
C ARG A 6 1.95 -17.93 15.65
N ALA A 7 2.36 -17.26 14.57
CA ALA A 7 2.45 -17.87 13.25
C ALA A 7 3.58 -18.91 13.20
N TYR A 8 4.76 -18.57 13.72
CA TYR A 8 5.88 -19.50 13.79
C TYR A 8 5.55 -20.76 14.59
N GLU A 9 4.97 -20.60 15.78
CA GLU A 9 4.50 -21.71 16.63
C GLU A 9 3.47 -22.61 15.93
N LEU A 10 2.61 -22.03 15.07
CA LEU A 10 1.64 -22.80 14.29
C LEU A 10 2.31 -23.64 13.20
N ILE A 11 3.38 -23.16 12.56
CA ILE A 11 4.11 -24.00 11.57
C ILE A 11 4.86 -25.11 12.29
N GLU A 12 5.54 -24.80 13.39
CA GLU A 12 6.34 -25.78 14.13
C GLU A 12 5.52 -26.91 14.74
N SER A 13 4.24 -26.70 15.01
CA SER A 13 3.37 -27.75 15.56
C SER A 13 3.07 -28.89 14.58
N TYR A 14 3.34 -28.71 13.28
CA TYR A 14 3.15 -29.73 12.27
C TYR A 14 4.49 -30.38 11.88
N PRO A 15 4.58 -31.72 11.89
CA PRO A 15 5.72 -32.42 11.31
C PRO A 15 5.91 -32.07 9.83
N LEU A 16 7.17 -31.93 9.38
CA LEU A 16 7.54 -31.61 8.00
C LEU A 16 7.34 -32.82 7.06
N THR A 17 6.09 -33.10 6.74
CA THR A 17 5.69 -34.14 5.78
C THR A 17 4.85 -33.55 4.65
N SER A 18 4.89 -34.17 3.48
CA SER A 18 4.09 -33.75 2.32
C SER A 18 2.59 -33.69 2.62
N GLU A 19 2.11 -34.64 3.42
CA GLU A 19 0.71 -34.74 3.86
C GLU A 19 0.26 -33.58 4.75
N ASN A 20 1.19 -32.91 5.44
CA ASN A 20 0.87 -31.84 6.37
C ASN A 20 0.90 -30.45 5.73
N TYR A 21 1.51 -30.25 4.55
CA TYR A 21 1.51 -28.93 3.91
C TYR A 21 0.11 -28.36 3.68
N PRO A 22 -0.88 -29.12 3.14
CA PRO A 22 -2.23 -28.59 2.98
C PRO A 22 -2.89 -28.25 4.32
N LYS A 23 -2.64 -29.06 5.37
CA LYS A 23 -3.20 -28.84 6.71
C LYS A 23 -2.65 -27.56 7.36
N VAL A 24 -1.34 -27.32 7.21
CA VAL A 24 -0.69 -26.08 7.68
C VAL A 24 -1.29 -24.88 6.97
N ILE A 25 -1.43 -24.94 5.64
CA ILE A 25 -2.03 -23.85 4.86
C ILE A 25 -3.45 -23.57 5.33
N SER A 26 -4.29 -24.60 5.47
CA SER A 26 -5.67 -24.44 5.95
C SER A 26 -5.73 -23.82 7.35
N ALA A 27 -4.93 -24.32 8.29
CA ALA A 27 -4.88 -23.77 9.66
C ALA A 27 -4.38 -22.31 9.68
N PHE A 28 -3.43 -21.98 8.80
CA PHE A 28 -2.95 -20.62 8.62
C PHE A 28 -4.03 -19.68 8.09
N THR A 29 -4.73 -20.12 7.05
CA THR A 29 -5.82 -19.34 6.44
C THR A 29 -6.97 -19.15 7.43
N GLU A 30 -7.36 -20.17 8.17
CA GLU A 30 -8.41 -20.08 9.19
C GLU A 30 -8.03 -19.09 10.31
N ARG A 31 -6.78 -19.14 10.77
CA ARG A 31 -6.35 -18.35 11.93
C ARG A 31 -5.92 -16.92 11.59
N PHE A 32 -5.33 -16.70 10.42
CA PHE A 32 -4.71 -15.42 10.05
C PHE A 32 -5.25 -14.83 8.74
N GLY A 33 -6.03 -15.58 7.97
CA GLY A 33 -6.53 -15.20 6.65
C GLY A 33 -7.84 -14.40 6.65
N ASN A 34 -8.28 -13.84 7.79
CA ASN A 34 -9.49 -13.02 7.82
C ASN A 34 -9.25 -11.73 7.01
N GLN A 35 -9.80 -11.69 5.79
CA GLN A 35 -9.59 -10.61 4.84
C GLN A 35 -10.11 -9.26 5.33
N GLU A 36 -11.21 -9.22 6.08
CA GLU A 36 -11.76 -7.97 6.62
C GLU A 36 -10.80 -7.34 7.63
N ILE A 37 -10.30 -8.15 8.58
CA ILE A 37 -9.32 -7.70 9.58
C ILE A 37 -8.01 -7.28 8.90
N LEU A 38 -7.52 -8.06 7.94
CA LEU A 38 -6.31 -7.72 7.19
C LEU A 38 -6.48 -6.40 6.44
N THR A 39 -7.63 -6.20 5.80
CA THR A 39 -7.94 -4.96 5.08
C THR A 39 -7.89 -3.77 6.02
N GLU A 40 -8.51 -3.88 7.20
CA GLU A 40 -8.47 -2.83 8.22
C GLU A 40 -7.02 -2.50 8.65
N ILE A 41 -6.20 -3.53 8.89
CA ILE A 41 -4.78 -3.34 9.27
C ILE A 41 -4.02 -2.58 8.17
N TYR A 42 -4.16 -2.98 6.90
CA TYR A 42 -3.45 -2.32 5.81
C TYR A 42 -3.94 -0.89 5.55
N VAL A 43 -5.25 -0.62 5.73
CA VAL A 43 -5.79 0.75 5.68
C VAL A 43 -5.22 1.60 6.81
N ARG A 44 -5.12 1.07 8.03
CA ARG A 44 -4.54 1.77 9.19
C ARG A 44 -3.05 2.05 9.01
N GLU A 45 -2.29 1.11 8.46
CA GLU A 45 -0.86 1.35 8.17
C GLU A 45 -0.66 2.37 7.04
N LEU A 46 -1.54 2.40 6.03
CA LEU A 46 -1.54 3.46 5.02
C LEU A 46 -1.84 4.84 5.64
N LEU A 47 -2.85 4.93 6.51
CA LEU A 47 -3.15 6.16 7.27
C LEU A 47 -1.95 6.62 8.10
N LYS A 48 -1.28 5.69 8.77
CA LYS A 48 -0.09 5.98 9.57
C LYS A 48 1.03 6.53 8.69
N LEU A 49 1.25 5.95 7.51
CA LEU A 49 2.22 6.47 6.53
C LEU A 49 1.88 7.90 6.10
N ILE A 50 0.61 8.19 5.80
CA ILE A 50 0.13 9.54 5.47
C ILE A 50 0.45 10.51 6.60
N ILE A 51 0.02 10.20 7.81
CA ILE A 51 0.20 11.05 8.99
C ILE A 51 1.68 11.30 9.26
N GLN A 52 2.52 10.27 9.17
CA GLN A 52 3.97 10.42 9.33
C GLN A 52 4.55 11.34 8.26
N ASN A 53 4.22 11.13 7.00
CA ASN A 53 4.78 11.93 5.91
C ASN A 53 4.34 13.41 5.95
N VAL A 54 3.10 13.68 6.37
CA VAL A 54 2.57 15.05 6.50
C VAL A 54 3.26 15.81 7.63
N HIS A 55 3.53 15.15 8.77
CA HIS A 55 4.15 15.80 9.93
C HIS A 55 5.68 15.85 9.86
N SER A 56 6.32 14.96 9.11
CA SER A 56 7.77 14.94 8.95
C SER A 56 8.32 16.18 8.27
N GLN A 57 9.38 16.77 8.85
CA GLN A 57 10.07 17.94 8.31
C GLN A 57 11.57 17.68 8.18
N GLY A 58 12.23 18.37 7.24
CA GLY A 58 13.68 18.31 7.07
C GLY A 58 14.19 16.88 6.87
N LYS A 59 15.08 16.43 7.77
CA LYS A 59 15.73 15.11 7.69
C LYS A 59 14.81 13.93 8.00
N ASP A 60 13.66 14.18 8.63
CA ASP A 60 12.68 13.13 8.96
C ASP A 60 11.69 12.86 7.83
N LYS A 61 11.75 13.66 6.74
CA LYS A 61 10.91 13.48 5.57
C LYS A 61 11.38 12.30 4.74
N LEU A 62 10.45 11.41 4.42
CA LEU A 62 10.72 10.27 3.54
C LEU A 62 11.17 10.76 2.16
N PRO A 63 12.26 10.19 1.60
CA PRO A 63 12.59 10.40 0.21
C PRO A 63 11.42 10.01 -0.69
N LEU A 64 11.20 10.75 -1.77
CA LEU A 64 10.04 10.57 -2.65
C LEU A 64 9.92 9.13 -3.20
N MET A 65 11.04 8.54 -3.63
CA MET A 65 11.05 7.16 -4.14
C MET A 65 10.62 6.17 -3.05
N THR A 66 11.12 6.33 -1.82
CA THR A 66 10.75 5.48 -0.69
C THR A 66 9.28 5.63 -0.31
N LEU A 67 8.73 6.85 -0.40
CA LEU A 67 7.31 7.10 -0.19
C LEU A 67 6.47 6.39 -1.27
N PHE A 68 6.86 6.52 -2.53
CA PHE A 68 6.20 5.85 -3.65
C PHE A 68 6.17 4.32 -3.46
N ASP A 69 7.34 3.71 -3.20
CA ASP A 69 7.46 2.26 -3.00
C ASP A 69 6.57 1.77 -1.85
N LYS A 70 6.50 2.53 -0.75
CA LYS A 70 5.65 2.22 0.41
C LYS A 70 4.16 2.30 0.05
N ILE A 71 3.72 3.38 -0.58
CA ILE A 71 2.32 3.54 -1.01
C ILE A 71 1.94 2.40 -1.96
N GLU A 72 2.77 2.13 -2.97
CA GLU A 72 2.54 1.07 -3.95
C GLU A 72 2.46 -0.30 -3.27
N SER A 73 3.32 -0.58 -2.30
CA SER A 73 3.26 -1.81 -1.51
C SER A 73 1.95 -1.94 -0.72
N HIS A 74 1.45 -0.87 -0.12
CA HIS A 74 0.16 -0.90 0.60
C HIS A 74 -1.01 -1.10 -0.36
N ILE A 75 -1.01 -0.44 -1.51
CA ILE A 75 -2.04 -0.61 -2.54
C ILE A 75 -2.06 -2.06 -3.05
N ARG A 76 -0.90 -2.63 -3.41
CA ARG A 76 -0.80 -4.03 -3.85
C ARG A 76 -1.32 -5.01 -2.80
N ALA A 77 -1.05 -4.76 -1.51
CA ALA A 77 -1.57 -5.59 -0.42
C ALA A 77 -3.11 -5.51 -0.33
N LEU A 78 -3.66 -4.30 -0.40
CA LEU A 78 -5.11 -4.09 -0.41
C LEU A 78 -5.78 -4.74 -1.62
N GLU A 79 -5.18 -4.64 -2.82
CA GLU A 79 -5.66 -5.30 -4.03
C GLU A 79 -5.69 -6.83 -3.87
N SER A 80 -4.67 -7.43 -3.25
CA SER A 80 -4.62 -8.87 -2.97
C SER A 80 -5.72 -9.34 -2.00
N LEU A 81 -6.29 -8.41 -1.22
CA LEU A 81 -7.40 -8.63 -0.30
C LEU A 81 -8.77 -8.32 -0.93
N GLY A 82 -8.81 -7.98 -2.22
CA GLY A 82 -10.05 -7.70 -2.95
C GLY A 82 -10.47 -6.24 -2.97
N VAL A 83 -9.68 -5.33 -2.40
CA VAL A 83 -9.90 -3.88 -2.48
C VAL A 83 -9.50 -3.40 -3.88
N ASN A 84 -10.44 -3.49 -4.82
CA ASN A 84 -10.21 -3.05 -6.20
C ASN A 84 -10.37 -1.52 -6.33
N GLN A 85 -9.59 -0.93 -7.24
CA GLN A 85 -9.60 0.52 -7.46
C GLN A 85 -10.96 1.03 -7.94
N ASN A 86 -11.68 0.26 -8.77
CA ASN A 86 -12.95 0.70 -9.36
C ASN A 86 -14.07 0.93 -8.32
N SER A 87 -14.16 0.07 -7.30
CA SER A 87 -15.17 0.18 -6.23
C SER A 87 -14.69 1.00 -5.04
N ASN A 88 -13.38 1.23 -4.89
CA ASN A 88 -12.79 1.91 -3.74
C ASN A 88 -12.17 3.28 -4.06
N ALA A 89 -12.21 3.72 -5.32
CA ALA A 89 -11.64 4.99 -5.78
C ALA A 89 -12.06 6.19 -4.92
N ALA A 90 -13.32 6.20 -4.46
CA ALA A 90 -13.89 7.30 -3.69
C ALA A 90 -13.13 7.61 -2.38
N TRP A 91 -12.52 6.61 -1.74
CA TRP A 91 -11.74 6.80 -0.53
C TRP A 91 -10.23 6.56 -0.75
N LEU A 92 -9.86 5.68 -1.70
CA LEU A 92 -8.46 5.34 -1.96
C LEU A 92 -7.70 6.49 -2.61
N PHE A 93 -8.30 7.21 -3.58
CA PHE A 93 -7.63 8.35 -4.21
C PHE A 93 -7.33 9.48 -3.22
N PRO A 94 -8.30 9.96 -2.41
CA PRO A 94 -8.00 10.96 -1.39
C PRO A 94 -6.90 10.55 -0.41
N MET A 95 -6.80 9.27 -0.04
CA MET A 95 -5.73 8.78 0.84
C MET A 95 -4.35 8.86 0.17
N VAL A 96 -4.25 8.40 -1.08
CA VAL A 96 -2.98 8.44 -1.83
C VAL A 96 -2.57 9.88 -2.11
N GLU A 97 -3.50 10.75 -2.51
CA GLU A 97 -3.25 12.18 -2.70
C GLU A 97 -2.77 12.84 -1.40
N SER A 98 -3.35 12.47 -0.26
CA SER A 98 -2.93 12.98 1.06
C SER A 98 -1.50 12.56 1.45
N CYS A 99 -0.95 11.51 0.83
CA CYS A 99 0.45 11.18 1.02
C CYS A 99 1.39 12.21 0.36
N LEU A 100 0.93 12.92 -0.67
CA LEU A 100 1.77 13.81 -1.47
C LEU A 100 1.90 15.16 -0.77
N SER A 101 3.12 15.66 -0.60
CA SER A 101 3.29 17.02 -0.08
C SER A 101 2.77 18.06 -1.08
N ALA A 102 2.24 19.18 -0.58
CA ALA A 102 1.72 20.27 -1.42
C ALA A 102 2.68 20.71 -2.53
N GLU A 103 3.99 20.71 -2.25
CA GLU A 103 5.02 21.05 -3.26
C GLU A 103 5.03 20.04 -4.43
N LEU A 104 4.87 18.75 -4.14
CA LEU A 104 4.86 17.71 -5.17
C LEU A 104 3.61 17.84 -6.05
N ILE A 105 2.45 18.09 -5.43
CA ILE A 105 1.19 18.34 -6.14
C ILE A 105 1.34 19.56 -7.06
N ARG A 106 1.95 20.64 -6.55
CA ARG A 106 2.19 21.87 -7.33
C ARG A 106 3.09 21.62 -8.54
N VAL A 107 4.17 20.87 -8.37
CA VAL A 107 5.08 20.48 -9.47
C VAL A 107 4.31 19.64 -10.50
N TRP A 108 3.55 18.64 -10.06
CA TRP A 108 2.75 17.80 -10.95
C TRP A 108 1.72 18.59 -11.77
N GLN A 109 0.96 19.48 -11.13
CA GLN A 109 0.00 20.32 -11.84
C GLN A 109 0.66 21.20 -12.90
N LYS A 110 1.87 21.70 -12.60
CA LYS A 110 2.66 22.52 -13.52
C LYS A 110 3.10 21.71 -14.74
N GLU A 111 3.61 20.50 -14.54
CA GLU A 111 4.04 19.60 -15.63
C GLU A 111 2.87 19.18 -16.51
N VAL A 112 1.73 18.83 -15.92
CA VAL A 112 0.50 18.48 -16.64
C VAL A 112 0.02 19.64 -17.52
N TYR A 113 0.07 20.87 -17.00
CA TYR A 113 -0.23 22.08 -17.78
C TYR A 113 0.75 22.28 -18.94
N TYR A 114 2.06 22.09 -18.72
CA TYR A 114 3.05 22.23 -19.79
C TYR A 114 2.90 21.17 -20.89
N LEU A 115 2.55 19.94 -20.52
CA LEU A 115 2.27 18.89 -21.49
C LEU A 115 1.03 19.21 -22.33
N MET A 116 -0.05 19.71 -21.71
CA MET A 116 -1.26 20.15 -22.43
C MET A 116 -1.00 21.32 -23.38
N LEU A 117 -0.18 22.30 -22.96
CA LEU A 117 0.21 23.44 -23.80
C LEU A 117 1.09 23.00 -24.98
N ARG A 118 2.03 22.07 -24.77
CA ARG A 118 2.87 21.52 -25.86
C ARG A 118 2.05 20.76 -26.90
N VAL A 119 1.02 20.03 -26.48
CA VAL A 119 0.10 19.35 -27.40
C VAL A 119 -0.69 20.36 -28.23
N HIS A 120 -1.18 21.45 -27.63
CA HIS A 120 -1.89 22.51 -28.36
C HIS A 120 -0.99 23.24 -29.38
N VAL A 121 0.25 23.54 -29.02
CA VAL A 121 1.21 24.20 -29.94
C VAL A 121 1.60 23.26 -31.10
N SER A 122 1.68 21.95 -30.85
CA SER A 122 2.01 20.95 -31.88
C SER A 122 0.84 20.62 -32.82
N GLN A 123 -0.40 20.95 -32.47
CA GLN A 123 -1.59 20.78 -33.34
C GLN A 123 -1.94 22.05 -34.15
N THR A 124 -1.24 23.15 -33.91
CA THR A 124 -1.46 24.47 -34.54
C THR A 124 -0.30 24.92 -35.43
N SER A 125 0.70 24.04 -35.63
CA SER A 125 1.79 24.18 -36.62
C SER A 125 1.66 23.10 -37.68
#